data_AF-A0A523GN30-F1
#
_entry.id   AF-A0A523GN30-F1
#
_cell.length_a   1.000
_cell.length_b   1.000
_cell.length_c   1.000
_cell.angle_alpha   90.00
_cell.angle_beta   90.00
_cell.angle_gamma   90.00
#
_symmetry.space_group_name_H-M   'P 1'
#
loop_
_entity.id
_entity.type
_entity.pdbx_description
1 polymer ?
#
loop_
_entity_poly.entity_id
_entity_poly.type
_entity_poly.pdbx_seq_one_letter_code
_entity_poly.pdbx_strand_id
1 'polypeptide(L)'
;MGLETGTFLDDLVRTNPLGTDDRSTADDHLRLIKDFILNTLPNLDAACNMTPAELNLLVGLLASAAELNILDGATLSTAELNFVDGVTSLIQTQLNGKAASAHSHTGAEISALDAADTTTGAFADARIPNLNASKINAGTFVIARIPTIDTPNIAASAIGRSQIANSTTTSAGFIANGASTNFSLNNWALFPMIHTSNRASTRVSGNSVDGGGASSPRFSIDTDLKNVSFDVDHRWIIAA
;
A
#
# COMPACT_ATOMS: atom_id res chain seq x y z
N MET A 1 69.22 -62.40 -10.89
CA MET A 1 67.98 -61.67 -10.55
C MET A 1 67.30 -61.28 -11.85
N GLY A 2 65.97 -61.37 -11.92
CA GLY A 2 65.23 -60.89 -13.10
C GLY A 2 65.31 -59.37 -13.21
N LEU A 3 65.22 -58.85 -14.43
CA LEU A 3 65.08 -57.42 -14.67
C LEU A 3 63.77 -56.92 -14.03
N GLU A 4 63.85 -55.80 -13.32
CA GLU A 4 62.66 -55.13 -12.78
C GLU A 4 61.90 -54.46 -13.91
N THR A 5 60.60 -54.73 -14.02
CA THR A 5 59.76 -54.34 -15.17
C THR A 5 58.52 -53.55 -14.73
N GLY A 6 58.71 -52.62 -13.78
CA GLY A 6 57.66 -51.71 -13.34
C GLY A 6 57.29 -50.66 -14.38
N THR A 7 56.03 -50.26 -14.40
CA THR A 7 55.48 -49.21 -15.27
C THR A 7 55.44 -47.87 -14.55
N PHE A 8 55.07 -47.87 -13.27
CA PHE A 8 54.98 -46.68 -12.43
C PHE A 8 55.82 -46.81 -11.17
N LEU A 9 55.81 -45.76 -10.35
CA LEU A 9 56.73 -45.62 -9.23
C LEU A 9 56.45 -46.62 -8.11
N ASP A 10 55.18 -46.96 -7.90
CA ASP A 10 54.71 -47.96 -6.94
C ASP A 10 55.14 -49.40 -7.28
N ASP A 11 55.43 -49.69 -8.56
CA ASP A 11 55.97 -50.98 -9.00
C ASP A 11 57.43 -51.22 -8.56
N LEU A 12 58.13 -50.19 -8.07
CA LEU A 12 59.51 -50.33 -7.62
C LEU A 12 59.61 -51.26 -6.40
N VAL A 13 60.40 -52.31 -6.55
CA VAL A 13 60.64 -53.28 -5.48
C VAL A 13 61.77 -52.78 -4.59
N ARG A 14 61.41 -52.31 -3.38
CA ARG A 14 62.35 -51.80 -2.37
C ARG A 14 63.51 -52.75 -2.12
N THR A 15 63.32 -54.07 -2.14
CA THR A 15 64.37 -55.03 -1.78
C THR A 15 65.31 -55.42 -2.92
N ASN A 16 65.08 -54.90 -4.14
CA ASN A 16 65.85 -55.28 -5.33
C ASN A 16 66.87 -54.17 -5.70
N PRO A 17 68.12 -54.49 -6.10
CA PRO A 17 68.77 -55.81 -6.12
C PRO A 17 69.17 -56.36 -4.74
N LEU A 18 69.25 -57.70 -4.67
CA LEU A 18 69.78 -58.42 -3.51
C LEU A 18 71.31 -58.33 -3.52
N GLY A 19 71.92 -57.95 -2.40
CA GLY A 19 73.37 -57.82 -2.23
C GLY A 19 74.08 -59.17 -2.18
N THR A 20 74.14 -59.86 -3.32
CA THR A 20 74.73 -61.21 -3.47
C THR A 20 76.05 -61.23 -4.23
N ASP A 21 76.49 -60.08 -4.77
CA ASP A 21 77.73 -59.94 -5.52
C ASP A 21 78.68 -58.89 -4.93
N ASP A 22 79.86 -58.75 -5.53
CA ASP A 22 80.92 -57.82 -5.09
C ASP A 22 80.53 -56.33 -5.25
N ARG A 23 79.38 -56.02 -5.85
CA ARG A 23 78.84 -54.66 -6.00
C ARG A 23 77.76 -54.35 -4.98
N SER A 24 77.67 -55.10 -3.89
CA SER A 24 76.67 -54.89 -2.82
C SER A 24 76.53 -53.45 -2.34
N THR A 25 77.60 -52.63 -2.32
CA THR A 25 77.48 -51.19 -1.96
C THR A 25 76.65 -50.40 -2.98
N ALA A 26 76.78 -50.70 -4.27
CA ALA A 26 75.98 -50.06 -5.31
C ALA A 26 74.52 -50.52 -5.22
N ASP A 27 74.30 -51.80 -4.91
CA ASP A 27 72.98 -52.36 -4.67
C ASP A 27 72.30 -51.71 -3.46
N ASP A 28 73.06 -51.49 -2.38
CA ASP A 28 72.59 -50.76 -1.19
C ASP A 28 72.18 -49.33 -1.57
N HIS A 29 72.97 -48.63 -2.38
CA HIS A 29 72.60 -47.29 -2.86
C HIS A 29 71.31 -47.29 -3.68
N LEU A 30 71.12 -48.25 -4.58
CA LEU A 30 69.89 -48.39 -5.35
C LEU A 30 68.68 -48.64 -4.44
N ARG A 31 68.86 -49.49 -3.42
CA ARG A 31 67.84 -49.75 -2.39
C ARG A 31 67.45 -48.49 -1.64
N LEU A 32 68.44 -47.72 -1.18
CA LEU A 32 68.23 -46.45 -0.49
C LEU A 32 67.54 -45.41 -1.36
N ILE A 33 67.88 -45.32 -2.65
CA ILE A 33 67.24 -44.41 -3.60
C ILE A 33 65.77 -44.79 -3.80
N LYS A 34 65.47 -46.09 -3.96
CA LYS A 34 64.09 -46.57 -4.09
C LYS A 34 63.28 -46.30 -2.83
N ASP A 35 63.85 -46.59 -1.66
CA ASP A 35 63.21 -46.30 -0.38
C ASP A 35 62.92 -44.79 -0.23
N PHE A 36 63.88 -43.94 -0.56
CA PHE A 36 63.70 -42.49 -0.52
C PHE A 36 62.58 -42.01 -1.43
N ILE A 37 62.56 -42.48 -2.68
CA ILE A 37 61.55 -42.08 -3.67
C ILE A 37 60.16 -42.57 -3.24
N LEU A 38 60.01 -43.84 -2.87
CA LEU A 38 58.72 -44.42 -2.45
C LEU A 38 58.19 -43.81 -1.14
N ASN A 39 59.07 -43.32 -0.27
CA ASN A 39 58.65 -42.62 0.95
C ASN A 39 58.26 -41.17 0.68
N THR A 40 58.86 -40.53 -0.34
CA THR A 40 58.58 -39.12 -0.68
C THR A 40 57.33 -39.00 -1.56
N LEU A 41 57.06 -39.99 -2.40
CA LEU A 41 55.97 -40.00 -3.37
C LEU A 41 55.09 -41.27 -3.21
N PRO A 42 54.52 -41.51 -2.02
CA PRO A 42 53.87 -42.79 -1.71
C PRO A 42 52.56 -43.05 -2.46
N ASN A 43 51.96 -42.02 -3.07
CA ASN A 43 50.64 -42.08 -3.70
C ASN A 43 50.69 -41.87 -5.23
N LEU A 44 51.87 -41.99 -5.86
CA LEU A 44 52.00 -41.92 -7.33
C LEU A 44 51.94 -43.34 -7.93
N ASP A 45 50.72 -43.88 -8.05
CA ASP A 45 50.40 -45.20 -8.62
C ASP A 45 50.07 -45.16 -10.13
N ALA A 46 50.27 -44.00 -10.76
CA ALA A 46 50.00 -43.78 -12.18
C ALA A 46 50.98 -42.77 -12.80
N ALA A 47 50.88 -42.58 -14.12
CA ALA A 47 51.68 -41.58 -14.83
C ALA A 47 51.41 -40.17 -14.29
N CYS A 48 52.46 -39.50 -13.80
CA CYS A 48 52.41 -38.08 -13.52
C CYS A 48 52.51 -37.29 -14.85
N ASN A 49 51.38 -36.75 -15.33
CA ASN A 49 51.26 -36.09 -16.63
C ASN A 49 51.07 -34.57 -16.57
N MET A 50 51.27 -33.96 -15.40
CA MET A 50 51.20 -32.51 -15.23
C MET A 50 52.31 -31.82 -16.02
N THR A 51 51.95 -30.80 -16.80
CA THR A 51 52.90 -29.91 -17.44
C THR A 51 53.61 -29.02 -16.41
N PRO A 52 54.80 -28.49 -16.72
CA PRO A 52 55.42 -27.48 -15.86
C PRO A 52 54.53 -26.27 -15.59
N ALA A 53 53.65 -25.91 -16.53
CA ALA A 53 52.71 -24.81 -16.36
C ALA A 53 51.65 -25.13 -15.29
N GLU A 54 51.04 -26.31 -15.34
CA GLU A 54 50.06 -26.76 -14.33
C GLU A 54 50.71 -26.90 -12.95
N LEU A 55 51.91 -27.45 -12.87
CA LEU A 55 52.66 -27.56 -11.61
C LEU A 55 53.02 -26.19 -11.03
N ASN A 56 53.41 -25.24 -11.88
CA ASN A 56 53.76 -23.89 -11.44
C ASN A 56 52.55 -23.10 -10.92
N LEU A 57 51.31 -23.45 -11.27
CA LEU A 57 50.12 -22.84 -10.67
C LEU A 57 49.96 -23.17 -9.18
N LEU A 58 50.51 -24.30 -8.73
CA LEU A 58 50.52 -24.64 -7.31
C LEU A 58 51.55 -23.81 -6.52
N VAL A 59 52.52 -23.21 -7.21
CA VAL A 59 53.54 -22.36 -6.57
C VAL A 59 52.90 -21.04 -6.15
N GLY A 60 52.67 -20.90 -4.84
CA GLY A 60 52.02 -19.72 -4.25
C GLY A 60 50.54 -19.92 -3.91
N LEU A 61 49.96 -21.08 -4.19
CA LEU A 61 48.63 -21.43 -3.71
C LEU A 61 48.66 -21.59 -2.18
N LEU A 62 47.83 -20.81 -1.48
CA LEU A 62 47.71 -20.86 -0.01
C LEU A 62 46.49 -21.66 0.48
N ALA A 63 45.66 -22.16 -0.43
CA ALA A 63 44.46 -22.90 -0.09
C ALA A 63 44.78 -24.26 0.54
N SER A 64 44.10 -24.57 1.64
CA SER A 64 44.07 -25.88 2.27
C SER A 64 43.25 -26.89 1.45
N ALA A 65 43.45 -28.18 1.72
CA ALA A 65 42.62 -29.23 1.13
C ALA A 65 41.12 -29.04 1.43
N ALA A 66 40.78 -28.52 2.62
CA ALA A 66 39.39 -28.23 2.97
C ALA A 66 38.81 -27.10 2.11
N GLU A 67 39.57 -26.04 1.83
CA GLU A 67 39.14 -24.94 0.95
C GLU A 67 38.99 -25.40 -0.50
N LEU A 68 39.92 -26.21 -1.00
CA LEU A 68 39.83 -26.77 -2.36
C LEU A 68 38.65 -27.74 -2.50
N ASN A 69 38.38 -28.57 -1.49
CA ASN A 69 37.26 -29.51 -1.50
C ASN A 69 35.89 -28.82 -1.47
N ILE A 70 35.79 -27.56 -1.06
CA ILE A 70 34.54 -26.78 -1.18
C ILE A 70 34.22 -26.49 -2.65
N LEU A 71 35.24 -26.37 -3.51
CA LEU A 71 35.08 -26.17 -4.94
C LEU A 71 34.87 -27.48 -5.71
N ASP A 72 35.05 -28.63 -5.06
CA ASP A 72 34.80 -29.92 -5.68
C ASP A 72 33.29 -30.10 -5.93
N GLY A 73 32.92 -30.29 -7.21
CA GLY A 73 31.52 -30.35 -7.65
C GLY A 73 30.80 -29.00 -7.76
N ALA A 74 31.47 -27.87 -7.49
CA ALA A 74 30.87 -26.54 -7.64
C ALA A 74 30.69 -26.18 -9.13
N THR A 75 29.46 -25.87 -9.55
CA THR A 75 29.16 -25.36 -10.90
C THR A 75 29.23 -23.83 -10.94
N LEU A 76 30.37 -23.26 -10.55
CA LEU A 76 30.59 -21.82 -10.53
C LEU A 76 31.48 -21.41 -11.70
N SER A 77 31.13 -20.31 -12.36
CA SER A 77 31.99 -19.61 -13.31
C SER A 77 32.93 -18.64 -12.59
N THR A 78 34.02 -18.25 -13.25
CA THR A 78 34.91 -17.20 -12.76
C THR A 78 34.18 -15.86 -12.59
N ALA A 79 33.18 -15.58 -13.43
CA ALA A 79 32.34 -14.40 -13.32
C ALA A 79 31.50 -14.42 -12.03
N GLU A 80 30.93 -15.56 -11.66
CA GLU A 80 30.18 -15.71 -10.41
C GLU A 80 31.06 -15.55 -9.18
N LEU A 81 32.26 -16.14 -9.20
CA LEU A 81 33.25 -15.96 -8.12
C LEU A 81 33.72 -14.51 -8.00
N ASN A 82 33.88 -13.79 -9.11
CA ASN A 82 34.27 -12.37 -9.07
C ASN A 82 33.18 -11.47 -8.46
N PHE A 83 31.91 -11.90 -8.36
CA PHE A 83 30.89 -11.15 -7.63
C PHE A 83 31.00 -11.28 -6.12
N VAL A 84 31.66 -12.33 -5.61
CA VAL A 84 31.94 -12.46 -4.17
C VAL A 84 33.25 -11.78 -3.77
N ASP A 85 34.05 -11.34 -4.74
CA ASP A 85 35.22 -10.51 -4.48
C ASP A 85 34.80 -9.16 -3.87
N GLY A 86 35.38 -8.82 -2.71
CA GLY A 86 35.02 -7.64 -1.93
C GLY A 86 33.79 -7.78 -1.03
N VAL A 87 33.14 -8.95 -0.97
CA VAL A 87 32.07 -9.23 0.00
C VAL A 87 32.68 -9.45 1.39
N THR A 88 32.60 -8.46 2.28
CA THR A 88 33.22 -8.47 3.61
C THR A 88 32.33 -9.01 4.73
N SER A 89 31.07 -9.34 4.44
CA SER A 89 30.11 -9.88 5.41
C SER A 89 29.26 -10.99 4.78
N LEU A 90 28.51 -11.75 5.58
CA LEU A 90 27.60 -12.77 5.06
C LEU A 90 26.64 -12.14 4.04
N ILE A 91 26.55 -12.74 2.85
CA ILE A 91 25.69 -12.28 1.74
C ILE A 91 24.25 -12.06 2.21
N GLN A 92 23.76 -12.91 3.12
CA GLN A 92 22.42 -12.76 3.68
C GLN A 92 22.22 -11.43 4.43
N THR A 93 23.23 -10.94 5.16
CA THR A 93 23.17 -9.65 5.85
C THR A 93 23.06 -8.51 4.84
N GLN A 94 23.83 -8.57 3.75
CA GLN A 94 23.77 -7.58 2.67
C GLN A 94 22.40 -7.57 1.98
N LEU A 95 21.87 -8.76 1.66
CA LEU A 95 20.54 -8.89 1.06
C LEU A 95 19.43 -8.38 1.97
N ASN A 96 19.49 -8.70 3.27
CA ASN A 96 18.53 -8.21 4.26
C ASN A 96 18.56 -6.67 4.36
N GLY A 97 19.75 -6.07 4.34
CA GLY A 97 19.90 -4.61 4.35
C GLY A 97 19.34 -3.95 3.08
N LYS A 98 19.62 -4.52 1.90
CA LYS A 98 19.11 -4.00 0.63
C LYS A 98 17.58 -4.09 0.54
N ALA A 99 16.99 -5.19 0.99
CA ALA A 99 15.54 -5.34 1.05
C ALA A 99 14.91 -4.29 1.98
N ALA A 100 15.44 -4.10 3.18
CA ALA A 100 14.93 -3.09 4.11
C ALA A 100 14.99 -1.66 3.53
N SER A 101 16.11 -1.31 2.86
CA SER A 101 16.28 0.00 2.22
C SER A 101 15.39 0.19 0.99
N ALA A 102 15.20 -0.86 0.18
CA ALA A 102 14.36 -0.80 -1.02
C ALA A 102 12.84 -0.82 -0.74
N HIS A 103 12.42 -1.22 0.45
CA HIS A 103 11.00 -1.31 0.83
C HIS A 103 10.57 -0.25 1.85
N SER A 104 11.46 0.66 2.24
CA SER A 104 11.13 1.78 3.11
C SER A 104 10.76 3.00 2.26
N HIS A 105 9.47 3.18 2.00
CA HIS A 105 8.97 4.42 1.41
C HIS A 105 8.90 5.50 2.48
N THR A 106 9.68 6.57 2.30
CA THR A 106 9.59 7.76 3.12
C THR A 106 8.24 8.46 2.90
N GLY A 107 7.78 9.23 3.88
CA GLY A 107 6.55 10.04 3.75
C GLY A 107 6.57 11.03 2.58
N ALA A 108 7.76 11.40 2.08
CA ALA A 108 7.92 12.24 0.90
C ALA A 108 7.66 11.49 -0.42
N GLU A 109 8.01 10.20 -0.51
CA GLU A 109 7.68 9.35 -1.66
C GLU A 109 6.17 9.01 -1.68
N ILE A 110 5.55 8.92 -0.50
CA ILE A 110 4.09 8.83 -0.33
C ILE A 110 3.40 10.15 -0.73
N SER A 111 4.10 11.29 -0.62
CA SER A 111 3.55 12.61 -0.98
C SER A 111 3.31 12.79 -2.48
N ALA A 112 3.76 11.85 -3.32
CA ALA A 112 3.50 11.81 -4.76
C ALA A 112 2.33 10.91 -5.17
N LEU A 113 1.63 10.26 -4.21
CA LEU A 113 0.40 9.52 -4.50
C LEU A 113 -0.64 10.50 -5.08
N ASP A 114 -0.92 10.39 -6.37
CA ASP A 114 -2.07 11.06 -6.98
C ASP A 114 -3.36 10.39 -6.46
N ALA A 115 -4.50 11.07 -6.53
CA ALA A 115 -5.78 10.50 -6.12
C ALA A 115 -6.12 9.20 -6.87
N ALA A 116 -5.51 8.99 -8.05
CA ALA A 116 -5.60 7.78 -8.85
C ALA A 116 -4.92 6.55 -8.19
N ASP A 117 -3.94 6.74 -7.31
CA ASP A 117 -3.21 5.62 -6.67
C ASP A 117 -3.99 5.04 -5.47
N THR A 118 -5.01 5.76 -4.98
CA THR A 118 -5.93 5.28 -3.95
C THR A 118 -7.20 4.71 -4.56
N THR A 119 -7.07 3.64 -5.36
CA THR A 119 -8.21 2.99 -6.05
C THR A 119 -9.16 2.26 -5.10
N THR A 120 -8.74 1.97 -3.86
CA THR A 120 -9.56 1.41 -2.78
C THR A 120 -9.09 1.91 -1.40
N GLY A 121 -9.97 1.92 -0.40
CA GLY A 121 -9.65 2.28 0.99
C GLY A 121 -10.32 3.55 1.52
N ALA A 122 -10.35 3.72 2.85
CA ALA A 122 -10.80 4.93 3.53
C ALA A 122 -9.59 5.78 3.93
N PHE A 123 -9.61 7.08 3.63
CA PHE A 123 -8.65 8.01 4.23
C PHE A 123 -8.94 8.13 5.73
N ALA A 124 -7.93 7.96 6.59
CA ALA A 124 -8.05 8.28 8.01
C ALA A 124 -8.28 9.78 8.19
N ASP A 125 -9.08 10.18 9.18
CA ASP A 125 -9.50 11.57 9.40
C ASP A 125 -8.32 12.57 9.43
N ALA A 126 -7.21 12.19 10.07
CA ALA A 126 -6.00 13.03 10.17
C ALA A 126 -5.30 13.29 8.82
N ARG A 127 -5.60 12.49 7.78
CA ARG A 127 -5.06 12.65 6.42
C ARG A 127 -5.98 13.45 5.50
N ILE A 128 -7.13 13.93 6.00
CA ILE A 128 -8.03 14.82 5.26
C ILE A 128 -7.69 16.26 5.67
N PRO A 129 -6.98 17.05 4.85
CA PRO A 129 -6.63 18.42 5.21
C PRO A 129 -7.86 19.33 5.23
N ASN A 130 -7.73 20.53 5.80
CA ASN A 130 -8.75 21.57 5.65
C ASN A 130 -8.98 21.87 4.16
N LEU A 131 -10.18 21.54 3.67
CA LEU A 131 -10.58 21.78 2.28
C LEU A 131 -11.30 23.12 2.18
N ASN A 132 -10.71 24.08 1.47
CA ASN A 132 -11.42 25.29 1.08
C ASN A 132 -12.52 24.95 0.08
N ALA A 133 -13.65 25.65 0.12
CA ALA A 133 -14.82 25.37 -0.73
C ALA A 133 -14.48 25.31 -2.23
N SER A 134 -13.51 26.10 -2.71
CA SER A 134 -13.07 26.07 -4.12
C SER A 134 -12.40 24.76 -4.56
N LYS A 135 -11.92 23.95 -3.61
CA LYS A 135 -11.31 22.63 -3.89
C LYS A 135 -12.35 21.51 -4.03
N ILE A 136 -13.62 21.77 -3.72
CA ILE A 136 -14.73 20.82 -3.84
C ILE A 136 -15.70 21.33 -4.91
N ASN A 137 -15.32 21.17 -6.18
CA ASN A 137 -16.05 21.75 -7.33
C ASN A 137 -16.88 20.72 -8.14
N ALA A 138 -16.86 19.45 -7.75
CA ALA A 138 -17.60 18.35 -8.39
C ALA A 138 -17.88 17.20 -7.40
N GLY A 139 -18.80 16.29 -7.76
CA GLY A 139 -19.18 15.12 -6.96
C GLY A 139 -20.42 15.33 -6.09
N THR A 140 -20.83 14.29 -5.34
CA THR A 140 -21.97 14.32 -4.41
C THR A 140 -21.51 13.90 -3.02
N PHE A 141 -21.75 14.75 -2.01
CA PHE A 141 -21.64 14.33 -0.62
C PHE A 141 -22.86 13.49 -0.25
N VAL A 142 -22.65 12.24 0.16
CA VAL A 142 -23.72 11.43 0.76
C VAL A 142 -24.15 12.07 2.09
N ILE A 143 -25.45 12.03 2.39
CA ILE A 143 -26.04 12.73 3.55
C ILE A 143 -25.34 12.36 4.87
N ALA A 144 -24.91 11.11 5.04
CA ALA A 144 -24.19 10.65 6.22
C ALA A 144 -22.81 11.32 6.44
N ARG A 145 -22.26 11.99 5.43
CA ARG A 145 -20.99 12.73 5.51
C ARG A 145 -21.18 14.25 5.62
N ILE A 146 -22.42 14.72 5.72
CA ILE A 146 -22.75 16.12 5.98
C ILE A 146 -23.05 16.23 7.49
N PRO A 147 -22.16 16.84 8.30
CA PRO A 147 -22.44 17.07 9.71
C PRO A 147 -23.73 17.89 9.89
N THR A 148 -24.41 17.74 11.03
CA THR A 148 -25.52 18.64 11.39
C THR A 148 -25.00 20.08 11.40
N ILE A 149 -25.51 20.89 10.48
CA ILE A 149 -25.06 22.28 10.35
C ILE A 149 -25.97 23.15 11.21
N ASP A 150 -25.52 23.49 12.41
CA ASP A 150 -26.24 24.40 13.28
C ASP A 150 -26.22 25.84 12.74
N THR A 151 -27.25 26.60 13.07
CA THR A 151 -27.59 27.91 12.49
C THR A 151 -26.53 29.02 12.54
N PRO A 152 -25.51 29.07 13.43
CA PRO A 152 -24.45 30.08 13.30
C PRO A 152 -23.48 29.81 12.14
N ASN A 153 -23.44 28.58 11.59
CA ASN A 153 -22.43 28.16 10.62
C ASN A 153 -22.88 28.31 9.15
N ILE A 154 -24.17 28.59 8.89
CA ILE A 154 -24.68 28.95 7.57
C ILE A 154 -25.26 30.35 7.67
N ALA A 155 -24.58 31.33 7.08
CA ALA A 155 -25.23 32.62 6.82
C ALA A 155 -26.45 32.36 5.93
N ALA A 156 -27.65 32.80 6.33
CA ALA A 156 -28.88 32.59 5.55
C ALA A 156 -28.77 33.10 4.09
N SER A 157 -27.85 34.04 3.82
CA SER A 157 -27.52 34.54 2.47
C SER A 157 -26.76 33.53 1.59
N ALA A 158 -26.18 32.48 2.16
CA ALA A 158 -25.37 31.49 1.47
C ALA A 158 -26.19 30.32 0.90
N ILE A 159 -27.45 30.15 1.33
CA ILE A 159 -28.36 29.16 0.75
C ILE A 159 -29.00 29.76 -0.50
N GLY A 160 -28.59 29.31 -1.68
CA GLY A 160 -29.18 29.77 -2.94
C GLY A 160 -30.68 29.46 -2.97
N ARG A 161 -31.53 30.47 -3.22
CA ARG A 161 -33.00 30.34 -3.23
C ARG A 161 -33.54 29.20 -4.11
N SER A 162 -32.80 28.80 -5.15
CA SER A 162 -33.15 27.67 -6.04
C SER A 162 -33.02 26.29 -5.34
N GLN A 163 -32.14 26.16 -4.35
CA GLN A 163 -31.84 24.87 -3.69
C GLN A 163 -32.85 24.48 -2.60
N ILE A 164 -33.67 25.43 -2.12
CA ILE A 164 -34.72 25.18 -1.11
C ILE A 164 -36.03 24.71 -1.78
N ALA A 165 -36.16 24.86 -3.10
CA ALA A 165 -37.43 24.75 -3.82
C ALA A 165 -38.02 23.33 -3.93
N ASN A 166 -37.32 22.28 -3.46
CA ASN A 166 -37.80 20.90 -3.49
C ASN A 166 -37.84 20.26 -2.09
N SER A 167 -38.26 21.01 -1.06
CA SER A 167 -38.71 20.42 0.19
C SER A 167 -40.23 20.23 0.14
N THR A 168 -40.68 19.06 -0.29
CA THR A 168 -42.01 18.55 0.07
C THR A 168 -41.97 18.10 1.52
N THR A 169 -41.76 19.03 2.46
CA THR A 169 -41.88 18.72 3.89
C THR A 169 -43.33 19.01 4.30
N THR A 170 -44.08 17.95 4.58
CA THR A 170 -45.39 17.97 5.26
C THR A 170 -45.31 18.39 6.73
N SER A 171 -44.22 19.04 7.14
CA SER A 171 -43.97 19.47 8.51
C SER A 171 -43.54 20.92 8.48
N ALA A 172 -44.26 21.76 9.23
CA ALA A 172 -44.10 23.19 9.35
C ALA A 172 -42.62 23.61 9.53
N GLY A 173 -41.96 23.97 8.42
CA GLY A 173 -40.66 24.61 8.44
C GLY A 173 -40.85 26.08 8.82
N PHE A 174 -40.20 26.51 9.89
CA PHE A 174 -40.11 27.93 10.23
C PHE A 174 -39.41 28.67 9.09
N ILE A 175 -40.17 29.44 8.30
CA ILE A 175 -39.63 30.40 7.34
C ILE A 175 -38.99 31.51 8.16
N ALA A 176 -37.69 31.75 7.94
CA ALA A 176 -36.93 32.78 8.64
C ALA A 176 -37.63 34.16 8.55
N ASN A 177 -37.65 34.86 9.68
CA ASN A 177 -38.31 36.15 9.85
C ASN A 177 -37.85 37.18 8.79
N GLY A 178 -38.80 37.73 8.02
CA GLY A 178 -38.60 38.95 7.23
C GLY A 178 -38.38 38.83 5.71
N ALA A 179 -38.60 37.66 5.08
CA ALA A 179 -38.55 37.53 3.62
C ALA A 179 -39.87 37.00 3.05
N SER A 180 -40.49 37.74 2.12
CA SER A 180 -41.67 37.30 1.38
C SER A 180 -41.31 36.11 0.47
N THR A 181 -42.03 34.99 0.63
CA THR A 181 -41.98 33.89 -0.34
C THR A 181 -43.40 33.66 -0.85
N ASN A 182 -43.57 33.68 -2.18
CA ASN A 182 -44.84 33.35 -2.81
C ASN A 182 -45.10 31.86 -2.60
N PHE A 183 -46.05 31.53 -1.73
CA PHE A 183 -46.51 30.17 -1.51
C PHE A 183 -47.52 29.81 -2.60
N SER A 184 -47.12 28.95 -3.55
CA SER A 184 -48.01 28.48 -4.61
C SER A 184 -48.77 27.25 -4.11
N LEU A 185 -50.07 27.40 -3.89
CA LEU A 185 -50.97 26.30 -3.53
C LEU A 185 -51.75 25.85 -4.77
N ASN A 186 -51.94 24.54 -4.89
CA ASN A 186 -52.65 23.89 -5.99
C ASN A 186 -54.10 24.40 -6.10
N ASN A 187 -54.62 24.39 -7.33
CA ASN A 187 -55.78 25.13 -7.89
C ASN A 187 -57.15 25.07 -7.15
N TRP A 188 -57.26 24.40 -6.01
CA TRP A 188 -58.50 24.29 -5.22
C TRP A 188 -58.45 25.06 -3.89
N ALA A 189 -57.32 25.68 -3.55
CA ALA A 189 -57.22 26.55 -2.38
C ALA A 189 -57.62 27.99 -2.76
N LEU A 190 -58.92 28.30 -2.71
CA LEU A 190 -59.41 29.67 -2.82
C LEU A 190 -59.19 30.41 -1.49
N PHE A 191 -57.95 30.79 -1.18
CA PHE A 191 -57.66 31.76 -0.14
C PHE A 191 -57.13 33.05 -0.80
N PRO A 192 -57.62 34.25 -0.42
CA PRO A 192 -57.08 35.49 -0.95
C PRO A 192 -55.58 35.58 -0.63
N MET A 193 -54.78 36.00 -1.61
CA MET A 193 -53.36 36.27 -1.40
C MET A 193 -53.18 37.25 -0.23
N ILE A 194 -52.56 36.81 0.87
CA ILE A 194 -52.28 37.66 2.03
C ILE A 194 -50.93 38.33 1.82
N HIS A 195 -50.95 39.64 1.54
CA HIS A 195 -49.76 40.48 1.58
C HIS A 195 -49.63 41.11 2.97
N THR A 196 -48.62 40.72 3.74
CA THR A 196 -48.29 41.37 5.01
C THR A 196 -47.14 42.36 4.79
N SER A 197 -47.42 43.65 4.86
CA SER A 197 -46.44 44.71 4.56
C SER A 197 -45.61 45.16 5.77
N ASN A 198 -45.71 44.50 6.93
CA ASN A 198 -45.01 44.94 8.13
C ASN A 198 -44.23 43.80 8.81
N ARG A 199 -43.06 44.16 9.34
CA ARG A 199 -41.90 43.32 9.68
C ARG A 199 -42.07 42.43 10.92
N ALA A 200 -43.30 42.26 11.42
CA ALA A 200 -43.61 41.45 12.60
C ALA A 200 -44.22 40.11 12.17
N SER A 201 -43.70 39.03 12.76
CA SER A 201 -43.97 37.63 12.43
C SER A 201 -45.48 37.33 12.37
N THR A 202 -46.08 37.35 11.18
CA THR A 202 -47.51 37.01 11.02
C THR A 202 -47.64 35.49 10.95
N ARG A 203 -48.26 34.87 11.96
CA ARG A 203 -48.49 33.43 11.99
C ARG A 203 -49.85 33.13 11.36
N VAL A 204 -49.86 32.67 10.11
CA VAL A 204 -51.08 32.15 9.48
C VAL A 204 -51.22 30.67 9.87
N SER A 205 -52.07 30.37 10.85
CA SER A 205 -52.42 29.00 11.20
C SER A 205 -53.79 28.64 10.62
N GLY A 206 -53.81 27.87 9.55
CA GLY A 206 -55.02 27.17 9.12
C GLY A 206 -55.16 25.90 9.94
N ASN A 207 -56.11 25.84 10.88
CA ASN A 207 -56.57 24.55 11.39
C ASN A 207 -57.41 23.91 10.28
N SER A 208 -56.95 22.79 9.72
CA SER A 208 -57.85 21.92 8.95
C SER A 208 -58.95 21.43 9.88
N VAL A 209 -60.21 21.72 9.55
CA VAL A 209 -61.37 21.14 10.24
C VAL A 209 -62.12 20.28 9.23
N ASP A 210 -61.55 19.13 8.93
CA ASP A 210 -62.31 18.03 8.33
C ASP A 210 -63.03 17.29 9.46
N GLY A 211 -64.33 17.54 9.66
CA GLY A 211 -65.10 16.75 10.62
C GLY A 211 -66.48 17.27 11.03
N GLY A 212 -67.48 17.18 10.14
CA GLY A 212 -68.83 16.68 10.45
C GLY A 212 -69.79 17.39 11.42
N GLY A 213 -69.45 18.51 12.07
CA GLY A 213 -70.35 19.24 12.97
C GLY A 213 -70.50 20.70 12.55
N ALA A 214 -71.73 21.22 12.52
CA ALA A 214 -72.18 22.53 12.01
C ALA A 214 -71.45 23.77 12.57
N SER A 215 -70.15 23.89 12.29
CA SER A 215 -69.27 24.97 12.68
C SER A 215 -68.72 25.55 11.37
N SER A 216 -69.01 26.83 11.08
CA SER A 216 -68.45 27.52 9.92
C SER A 216 -66.92 27.41 9.92
N PRO A 217 -66.26 27.17 8.78
CA PRO A 217 -64.80 27.17 8.73
C PRO A 217 -64.28 28.55 9.13
N ARG A 218 -63.61 28.65 10.27
CA ARG A 218 -63.07 29.91 10.78
C ARG A 218 -61.63 30.07 10.33
N PHE A 219 -61.40 30.99 9.40
CA PHE A 219 -60.06 31.44 9.05
C PHE A 219 -59.65 32.54 10.04
N SER A 220 -58.66 32.27 10.89
CA SER A 220 -58.15 33.23 11.88
C SER A 220 -56.73 33.66 11.52
N ILE A 221 -56.49 34.97 11.47
CA ILE A 221 -55.15 35.55 11.41
C ILE A 221 -54.84 36.09 12.81
N ASP A 222 -53.97 35.43 13.56
CA ASP A 222 -53.42 36.00 14.79
C ASP A 222 -52.26 36.94 14.41
N THR A 223 -52.50 38.22 14.63
CA THR A 223 -51.45 39.23 14.63
C THR A 223 -51.24 39.68 16.07
N ASP A 224 -49.99 39.89 16.48
CA ASP A 224 -49.59 40.27 17.85
C ASP A 224 -50.27 41.54 18.41
N LEU A 225 -51.09 42.24 17.62
CA LEU A 225 -51.72 43.50 18.00
C LEU A 225 -53.25 43.55 17.93
N LYS A 226 -53.95 42.43 17.67
CA LYS A 226 -55.38 42.18 17.95
C LYS A 226 -55.82 40.97 17.14
N ASN A 227 -56.48 40.01 17.78
CA ASN A 227 -57.14 38.91 17.09
C ASN A 227 -58.24 39.48 16.18
N VAL A 228 -57.99 39.50 14.87
CA VAL A 228 -59.01 39.81 13.87
C VAL A 228 -59.44 38.48 13.27
N SER A 229 -60.53 37.93 13.77
CA SER A 229 -61.17 36.76 13.16
C SER A 229 -62.19 37.24 12.14
N PHE A 230 -62.05 36.80 10.89
CA PHE A 230 -63.05 37.01 9.85
C PHE A 230 -63.95 35.77 9.80
N ASP A 231 -65.23 35.93 10.08
CA ASP A 231 -66.20 34.86 9.85
C ASP A 231 -66.62 34.94 8.38
N VAL A 232 -66.29 33.91 7.61
CA VAL A 232 -66.69 33.86 6.19
C VAL A 232 -68.04 33.14 6.13
N ASP A 233 -69.12 33.90 6.27
CA ASP A 233 -70.46 33.37 5.95
C ASP A 233 -70.56 33.17 4.43
N HIS A 234 -70.35 31.93 3.99
CA HIS A 234 -70.64 31.55 2.62
C HIS A 234 -72.16 31.55 2.42
N ARG A 235 -72.73 32.65 1.91
CA ARG A 235 -74.07 32.61 1.30
C ARG A 235 -73.96 31.85 -0.02
N TRP A 236 -74.45 30.61 -0.03
CA TRP A 236 -74.64 29.84 -1.26
C TRP A 236 -75.70 30.54 -2.11
N ILE A 237 -75.29 31.17 -3.21
CA ILE A 237 -76.24 31.56 -4.26
C ILE A 237 -76.63 30.27 -4.97
N ILE A 238 -77.78 29.70 -4.58
CA ILE A 238 -78.43 28.66 -5.38
C ILE A 238 -79.11 29.39 -6.52
N ALA A 239 -78.57 29.23 -7.74
CA ALA A 239 -79.20 29.74 -8.94
C ALA A 239 -80.53 29.02 -9.18
N ALA A 240 -81.60 29.81 -9.40
CA ALA A 240 -82.83 29.40 -10.07
C ALA A 240 -83.15 30.47 -11.13
#